data_AF-X6N2T6-F1
#
_entry.id   AF-X6N2T6-F1
#
_cell.length_a   1.000
_cell.length_b   1.000
_cell.length_c   1.000
_cell.angle_alpha   90.00
_cell.angle_beta   90.00
_cell.angle_gamma   90.00
#
_symmetry.space_group_name_H-M   'P 1'
#
loop_
_entity.id
_entity.type
_entity.pdbx_description
1 polymer ?
#
loop_
_entity_poly.entity_id
_entity_poly.type
_entity_poly.pdbx_seq_one_letter_code
_entity_poly.pdbx_strand_id
1 'polypeptide(L)'
;MIDLIVSNAATISKFKLGNYIIQDLLERAPSELQDQIIKIIFDFSIDLSCDKYSSNVVEKAIHLASSRRRKKLVKKWLSRDDSLEIIKKLVEDQFGNYVVQTLLVSSGQKEQKKLLKAIVKNRHFVSIFWLLYKKSKQTQHDKNQSI
;
A
#
# COMPACT_ATOMS: atom_id res chain seq x y z
N MET A 1 4.00 -25.52 -8.87
CA MET A 1 4.52 -24.95 -7.61
C MET A 1 4.34 -23.43 -7.56
N ILE A 2 4.80 -22.70 -8.58
CA ILE A 2 4.64 -21.23 -8.62
C ILE A 2 3.17 -20.77 -8.66
N ASP A 3 2.29 -21.50 -9.36
CA ASP A 3 0.85 -21.17 -9.42
C ASP A 3 0.16 -21.27 -8.04
N LEU A 4 0.64 -22.18 -7.18
CA LEU A 4 0.13 -22.31 -5.81
C LEU A 4 0.57 -21.11 -4.96
N ILE A 5 1.81 -20.64 -5.14
CA ILE A 5 2.32 -19.45 -4.45
C ILE A 5 1.54 -18.22 -4.90
N VAL A 6 1.34 -18.04 -6.21
CA VAL A 6 0.61 -16.90 -6.76
C VAL A 6 -0.84 -16.89 -6.28
N SER A 7 -1.54 -18.02 -6.37
CA SER A 7 -2.94 -18.11 -5.93
C SER A 7 -3.12 -17.87 -4.42
N ASN A 8 -2.08 -18.11 -3.62
CA ASN A 8 -2.06 -17.85 -2.17
C ASN A 8 -1.29 -16.59 -1.77
N ALA A 9 -0.95 -15.70 -2.72
CA ALA A 9 -0.04 -14.57 -2.48
C ALA A 9 -0.50 -13.68 -1.30
N ALA A 10 -1.79 -13.42 -1.16
CA ALA A 10 -2.32 -12.64 -0.04
C ALA A 10 -2.06 -13.30 1.32
N THR A 11 -2.35 -14.60 1.45
CA THR A 11 -2.10 -15.38 2.67
C THR A 11 -0.61 -15.45 2.98
N ILE A 12 0.22 -15.74 1.95
CA ILE A 12 1.67 -15.87 2.10
C ILE A 12 2.29 -14.54 2.56
N SER A 13 1.76 -13.42 2.08
CA SER A 13 2.23 -12.08 2.46
C SER A 13 2.12 -11.78 3.96
N LYS A 14 1.22 -12.46 4.69
CA LYS A 14 1.07 -12.28 6.15
C LYS A 14 2.13 -13.03 6.95
N PHE A 15 2.91 -13.93 6.34
CA PHE A 15 3.99 -14.64 7.06
C PHE A 15 5.29 -13.84 7.08
N LYS A 16 6.03 -13.91 8.19
CA LYS A 16 7.30 -13.21 8.41
C LYS A 16 8.35 -13.47 7.32
N LEU A 17 8.40 -14.68 6.77
CA LEU A 17 9.27 -15.01 5.64
C LEU A 17 8.54 -14.94 4.30
N GLY A 18 7.25 -15.28 4.28
CA GLY A 18 6.43 -15.31 3.06
C GLY A 18 6.33 -13.96 2.37
N ASN A 19 6.26 -12.85 3.12
CA ASN A 19 6.25 -11.50 2.52
C ASN A 19 7.50 -11.21 1.66
N TYR A 20 8.68 -11.75 2.00
CA TYR A 20 9.88 -11.56 1.20
C TYR A 20 9.82 -12.35 -0.11
N ILE A 21 9.21 -13.55 -0.07
CA ILE A 21 8.98 -14.36 -1.28
C ILE A 21 8.06 -13.62 -2.24
N ILE A 22 6.97 -13.02 -1.74
CA ILE A 22 6.05 -12.28 -2.61
C ILE A 22 6.68 -10.99 -3.15
N GLN A 23 7.48 -10.28 -2.34
CA GLN A 23 8.22 -9.10 -2.81
C GLN A 23 9.26 -9.44 -3.88
N ASP A 24 9.98 -10.55 -3.71
CA ASP A 24 10.92 -11.08 -4.70
C ASP A 24 10.21 -11.34 -6.04
N LEU A 25 9.10 -12.09 -6.00
CA LEU A 25 8.32 -12.38 -7.20
C LEU A 25 7.79 -11.11 -7.87
N LEU A 26 7.36 -10.12 -7.09
CA LEU A 26 6.94 -8.82 -7.62
C LEU A 26 8.08 -8.09 -8.36
N GLU A 27 9.34 -8.26 -7.97
CA GLU A 27 10.48 -7.62 -8.61
C GLU A 27 11.02 -8.39 -9.83
N ARG A 28 11.07 -9.73 -9.72
CA ARG A 28 11.90 -10.56 -10.60
C ARG A 28 11.12 -11.57 -11.44
N ALA A 29 9.85 -11.82 -11.15
CA ALA A 29 9.05 -12.73 -11.98
C ALA A 29 8.73 -12.11 -13.36
N PRO A 30 8.36 -12.91 -14.36
CA PRO A 30 7.77 -12.41 -15.61
C PRO A 30 6.58 -11.47 -15.37
N SER A 31 6.39 -10.50 -16.26
CA SER A 31 5.39 -9.43 -16.11
C SER A 31 3.98 -9.97 -15.90
N GLU A 32 3.63 -11.09 -16.53
CA GLU A 32 2.32 -11.73 -16.41
C GLU A 32 2.06 -12.22 -14.98
N LEU A 33 3.09 -12.77 -14.32
CA LEU A 33 2.99 -13.23 -12.94
C LEU A 33 2.97 -12.06 -11.96
N GLN A 34 3.81 -11.04 -12.18
CA GLN A 34 3.77 -9.82 -11.38
C GLN A 34 2.37 -9.19 -11.42
N ASP A 35 1.77 -9.14 -12.60
CA ASP A 35 0.43 -8.60 -12.82
C ASP A 35 -0.67 -9.38 -12.09
N GLN A 36 -0.57 -10.71 -12.06
CA GLN A 36 -1.47 -11.57 -11.30
C GLN A 36 -1.32 -11.35 -9.80
N ILE A 37 -0.09 -11.28 -9.29
CA ILE A 37 0.19 -11.04 -7.87
C ILE A 37 -0.35 -9.66 -7.48
N ILE A 38 -0.05 -8.59 -8.24
CA ILE A 38 -0.57 -7.23 -7.97
C ILE A 38 -2.09 -7.23 -7.92
N LYS A 39 -2.77 -7.94 -8.82
CA LYS A 39 -4.23 -8.06 -8.80
C LYS A 39 -4.70 -8.68 -7.48
N ILE A 40 -4.12 -9.80 -7.07
CA ILE A 40 -4.47 -10.49 -5.81
C ILE A 40 -4.21 -9.58 -4.61
N ILE A 41 -3.03 -8.96 -4.53
CA ILE A 41 -2.69 -8.04 -3.43
C ILE A 41 -3.66 -6.85 -3.36
N PHE A 42 -4.04 -6.28 -4.51
CA PHE A 42 -5.03 -5.20 -4.54
C PHE A 42 -6.43 -5.68 -4.18
N ASP A 43 -6.72 -6.96 -4.40
CA ASP A 43 -7.99 -7.55 -4.02
C ASP A 43 -8.22 -7.58 -2.50
N PHE A 44 -7.14 -7.83 -1.75
CA PHE A 44 -7.12 -7.86 -0.29
C PHE A 44 -6.46 -6.64 0.37
N SER A 45 -6.18 -5.60 -0.41
CA SER A 45 -5.34 -4.46 0.01
C SER A 45 -5.68 -3.83 1.36
N ILE A 46 -6.96 -3.68 1.71
CA ILE A 46 -7.36 -3.05 2.99
C ILE A 46 -6.93 -3.91 4.19
N ASP A 47 -7.16 -5.23 4.12
CA ASP A 47 -6.79 -6.17 5.18
C ASP A 47 -5.28 -6.33 5.28
N LEU A 48 -4.59 -6.49 4.15
CA LEU A 48 -3.13 -6.60 4.09
C LEU A 48 -2.42 -5.33 4.57
N SER A 49 -3.02 -4.16 4.39
CA SER A 49 -2.41 -2.90 4.83
C SER A 49 -2.29 -2.78 6.35
N CYS A 50 -3.16 -3.45 7.12
CA CYS A 50 -3.18 -3.41 8.58
C CYS A 50 -2.30 -4.48 9.24
N ASP A 51 -1.53 -5.25 8.45
CA ASP A 51 -0.69 -6.31 8.94
C ASP A 51 0.81 -5.97 8.82
N LYS A 52 1.59 -6.37 9.81
CA LYS A 52 3.01 -6.01 9.97
C LYS A 52 3.87 -6.42 8.77
N TYR A 53 3.55 -7.55 8.14
CA TYR A 53 4.38 -8.13 7.08
C TYR A 53 3.82 -7.80 5.70
N SER A 54 2.51 -7.96 5.53
CA SER A 54 1.86 -7.78 4.23
C SER A 54 1.69 -6.32 3.83
N SER A 55 1.72 -5.36 4.76
CA SER A 55 1.74 -3.92 4.44
C SER A 55 2.89 -3.55 3.49
N ASN A 56 4.10 -4.08 3.73
CA ASN A 56 5.25 -3.91 2.86
C ASN A 56 5.00 -4.44 1.44
N VAL A 57 4.29 -5.57 1.33
CA VAL A 57 3.92 -6.17 0.03
C VAL A 57 2.93 -5.27 -0.72
N VAL A 58 1.97 -4.65 -0.01
CA VAL A 58 1.02 -3.70 -0.62
C VAL A 58 1.76 -2.45 -1.12
N GLU A 59 2.69 -1.90 -0.33
CA GLU A 59 3.51 -0.76 -0.76
C GLU A 59 4.32 -1.08 -2.02
N LYS A 60 4.97 -2.25 -2.03
CA LYS A 60 5.72 -2.74 -3.20
C LYS A 60 4.84 -2.89 -4.44
N ALA A 61 3.67 -3.49 -4.29
CA ALA A 61 2.70 -3.65 -5.36
C ALA A 61 2.20 -2.29 -5.89
N ILE A 62 2.02 -1.28 -5.04
CA ILE A 62 1.65 0.09 -5.45
C ILE A 62 2.75 0.74 -6.30
N HIS A 63 4.01 0.60 -5.90
CA HIS A 63 5.14 1.16 -6.63
C HIS A 63 5.29 0.55 -8.04
N LEU A 64 5.14 -0.77 -8.14
CA LEU A 64 5.29 -1.51 -9.41
C LEU A 64 4.05 -1.46 -10.29
N ALA A 65 2.87 -1.20 -9.73
CA ALA A 65 1.63 -1.13 -10.49
C ALA A 65 1.66 -0.01 -11.55
N SER A 66 1.00 -0.23 -12.68
CA SER A 66 0.76 0.85 -13.64
C SER A 66 -0.14 1.94 -13.05
N SER A 67 -0.05 3.16 -13.58
CA SER A 67 -0.95 4.28 -13.20
C SER A 67 -2.43 3.90 -13.32
N ARG A 68 -2.79 3.06 -14.31
CA ARG A 68 -4.15 2.53 -14.47
C ARG A 68 -4.59 1.67 -13.29
N ARG A 69 -3.70 0.80 -12.78
CA ARG A 69 -4.00 -0.06 -11.63
C ARG A 69 -4.07 0.73 -10.33
N ARG A 70 -3.17 1.68 -10.08
CA ARG A 70 -3.26 2.59 -8.92
C ARG A 70 -4.57 3.36 -8.90
N LYS A 71 -4.99 3.89 -10.06
CA LYS A 71 -6.30 4.55 -10.20
C LYS A 71 -7.47 3.62 -9.88
N LYS A 72 -7.41 2.36 -10.31
CA LYS A 72 -8.43 1.35 -9.95
C LYS A 72 -8.44 1.07 -8.45
N LEU A 73 -7.27 0.99 -7.81
CA LEU A 73 -7.16 0.80 -6.36
C LEU A 73 -7.79 1.97 -5.59
N VAL A 74 -7.46 3.21 -5.94
CA VAL A 74 -8.08 4.41 -5.35
C VAL A 74 -9.59 4.40 -5.55
N LYS A 75 -10.06 4.07 -6.76
CA LYS A 75 -11.50 3.94 -7.02
C LYS A 75 -12.12 2.88 -6.10
N LYS A 76 -11.49 1.71 -5.96
CA LYS A 76 -11.99 0.60 -5.13
C LYS A 76 -12.11 0.99 -3.66
N TRP A 77 -11.12 1.69 -3.11
CA TRP A 77 -11.17 2.15 -1.70
C TRP A 77 -12.27 3.19 -1.48
N LEU A 78 -12.49 4.08 -2.46
CA LEU A 78 -13.42 5.20 -2.33
C LEU A 78 -14.85 4.92 -2.86
N SER A 79 -15.10 3.78 -3.50
CA SER A 79 -16.42 3.43 -4.05
C SER A 79 -17.28 2.60 -3.11
N ARG A 80 -16.80 2.31 -1.90
CA ARG A 80 -17.55 1.54 -0.90
C ARG A 80 -18.35 2.49 -0.01
N ASP A 81 -19.48 2.01 0.50
CA ASP A 81 -20.34 2.78 1.41
C ASP A 81 -19.60 3.12 2.72
N ASP A 82 -18.74 2.20 3.19
CA ASP A 82 -17.87 2.33 4.35
C ASP A 82 -16.52 3.00 4.05
N SER A 83 -16.37 3.66 2.89
CA SER A 83 -15.08 4.19 2.43
C SER A 83 -14.44 5.19 3.41
N LEU A 84 -15.22 6.03 4.09
CA LEU A 84 -14.67 6.97 5.07
C LEU A 84 -14.09 6.24 6.29
N GLU A 85 -14.79 5.23 6.80
CA GLU A 85 -14.34 4.41 7.92
C GLU A 85 -13.11 3.57 7.56
N ILE A 86 -13.04 3.05 6.33
CA ILE A 86 -11.84 2.35 5.83
C ILE A 86 -10.65 3.28 5.79
N ILE A 87 -10.81 4.47 5.22
CA ILE A 87 -9.71 5.45 5.14
C ILE A 87 -9.28 5.88 6.54
N LYS A 88 -10.23 6.10 7.46
CA LYS A 88 -9.93 6.39 8.86
C LYS A 88 -9.13 5.26 9.50
N LYS A 89 -9.63 4.02 9.42
CA LYS A 89 -8.96 2.82 9.95
C LYS A 89 -7.53 2.73 9.43
N LEU A 90 -7.32 2.86 8.12
CA LEU A 90 -5.99 2.75 7.52
C LEU A 90 -5.06 3.88 7.96
N VAL A 91 -5.56 5.10 8.13
CA VAL A 91 -4.76 6.25 8.59
C VAL A 91 -4.38 6.13 10.06
N GLU A 92 -5.26 5.57 10.90
CA GLU A 92 -5.02 5.36 12.33
C GLU A 92 -4.22 4.08 12.63
N ASP A 93 -4.16 3.14 11.69
CA ASP A 93 -3.42 1.88 11.83
C ASP A 93 -1.91 2.09 11.81
N GLN A 94 -1.18 1.36 12.68
CA GLN A 94 0.27 1.46 12.84
C GLN A 94 1.09 1.09 11.58
N PHE A 95 0.51 0.31 10.66
CA PHE A 95 1.11 -0.08 9.37
C PHE A 95 0.36 0.55 8.19
N GLY A 96 -0.97 0.56 8.23
CA GLY A 96 -1.82 1.02 7.14
C GLY A 96 -1.56 2.46 6.71
N ASN A 97 -1.10 3.30 7.65
CA ASN A 97 -0.82 4.70 7.38
C ASN A 97 0.32 4.86 6.34
N TYR A 98 1.28 3.94 6.30
CA TYR A 98 2.35 3.95 5.32
C TYR A 98 1.82 3.59 3.93
N VAL A 99 0.91 2.61 3.84
CA VAL A 99 0.26 2.24 2.58
C VAL A 99 -0.57 3.40 2.02
N VAL A 100 -1.31 4.12 2.86
CA VAL A 100 -2.07 5.31 2.44
C VAL A 100 -1.14 6.37 1.87
N GLN A 101 -0.02 6.65 2.53
CA GLN A 101 0.99 7.60 2.06
C GLN A 101 1.62 7.15 0.73
N THR A 102 1.97 5.87 0.62
CA THR A 102 2.57 5.29 -0.59
C THR A 102 1.60 5.34 -1.77
N LEU A 103 0.32 5.05 -1.55
CA LEU A 103 -0.73 5.21 -2.56
C LEU A 103 -0.92 6.68 -2.96
N LEU A 104 -0.88 7.60 -2.00
CA LEU A 104 -1.01 9.03 -2.25
C LEU A 104 0.14 9.54 -3.13
N VAL A 105 1.40 9.31 -2.74
CA VAL A 105 2.59 9.80 -3.46
C VAL A 105 2.71 9.15 -4.84
N SER A 106 2.34 7.88 -4.99
CA SER A 106 2.44 7.15 -6.26
C SER A 106 1.27 7.43 -7.22
N SER A 107 0.19 8.08 -6.77
CA SER A 107 -1.00 8.36 -7.58
C SER A 107 -0.88 9.64 -8.41
N GLY A 108 -1.63 9.72 -9.50
CA GLY A 108 -1.78 10.97 -10.27
C GLY A 108 -2.55 12.03 -9.49
N GLN A 109 -2.39 13.30 -9.87
CA GLN A 109 -2.98 14.45 -9.15
C GLN A 109 -4.51 14.33 -8.93
N LYS A 110 -5.25 13.77 -9.88
CA LYS A 110 -6.70 13.58 -9.77
C LYS A 110 -7.06 12.61 -8.64
N GLU A 111 -6.36 11.49 -8.56
CA GLU A 111 -6.52 10.47 -7.53
C GLU A 111 -6.03 10.97 -6.16
N GLN A 112 -4.90 11.68 -6.12
CA GLN A 112 -4.42 12.35 -4.91
C GLN A 112 -5.47 13.28 -4.30
N LYS A 113 -6.07 14.16 -5.11
CA LYS A 113 -7.14 15.06 -4.66
C LYS A 113 -8.33 14.30 -4.07
N LYS A 114 -8.68 13.12 -4.61
CA LYS A 114 -9.77 12.29 -4.08
C LYS A 114 -9.41 11.67 -2.72
N LEU A 115 -8.22 11.10 -2.60
CA LEU A 115 -7.72 10.54 -1.33
C LEU A 115 -7.63 11.62 -0.24
N LEU A 116 -7.03 12.78 -0.56
CA LEU A 116 -6.93 13.90 0.38
C LEU A 116 -8.30 14.38 0.85
N LYS A 117 -9.29 14.48 -0.04
CA LYS A 117 -10.67 14.82 0.35
C LYS A 117 -11.25 13.81 1.34
N ALA A 118 -11.03 12.51 1.13
CA ALA A 118 -11.50 11.47 2.04
C ALA A 118 -10.80 11.53 3.40
N ILE A 119 -9.48 11.75 3.41
CA ILE A 119 -8.67 11.93 4.62
C ILE A 119 -9.15 13.14 5.44
N VAL A 120 -9.29 14.30 4.78
CA VAL A 120 -9.68 15.56 5.44
C VAL A 120 -11.09 15.47 6.01
N LYS A 121 -12.02 14.79 5.34
CA LYS A 121 -13.38 14.53 5.86
C LYS A 121 -13.36 13.80 7.21
N ASN A 122 -12.38 12.93 7.44
CA ASN A 122 -12.24 12.22 8.70
C ASN A 122 -11.53 13.05 9.80
N ARG A 123 -11.19 14.33 9.56
CA ARG A 123 -10.48 15.22 10.51
C ARG A 123 -9.10 14.73 11.00
N HIS A 124 -8.55 13.65 10.45
CA HIS A 124 -7.21 13.11 10.80
C HIS A 124 -6.04 13.80 10.06
N PHE A 125 -6.21 15.07 9.68
CA PHE A 125 -5.20 15.83 8.95
C PHE A 125 -3.88 15.96 9.75
N VAL A 126 -3.98 16.12 11.07
CA VAL A 126 -2.81 16.24 11.97
C VAL A 126 -1.97 14.97 11.98
N SER A 127 -2.60 13.79 12.01
CA SER A 127 -1.89 12.50 12.01
C SER A 127 -1.09 12.30 10.74
N ILE A 128 -1.67 12.57 9.56
CA ILE A 128 -0.94 12.42 8.29
C ILE A 128 0.15 13.47 8.13
N PHE A 129 -0.09 14.72 8.51
CA PHE A 129 0.94 15.77 8.45
C PHE A 129 2.14 15.42 9.36
N TRP A 130 1.88 14.94 10.58
CA TRP A 130 2.93 14.54 11.50
C TRP A 130 3.66 13.26 11.04
N LEU A 131 2.97 12.33 10.38
CA LEU A 131 3.56 11.12 9.81
C LEU A 131 4.42 11.41 8.56
N LEU A 132 3.95 12.27 7.65
CA LEU A 132 4.74 12.75 6.51
C LEU A 132 5.98 13.52 6.99
N TYR A 133 5.83 14.35 8.02
CA TYR A 133 6.94 15.05 8.67
C TYR A 133 7.94 14.06 9.31
N LYS A 134 7.46 13.04 10.04
CA LYS A 134 8.32 12.00 10.66
C LYS A 134 9.09 11.19 9.61
N LYS A 135 8.47 10.80 8.49
CA LYS A 135 9.14 10.08 7.39
C LYS A 135 10.25 10.92 6.76
N SER A 136 10.04 12.23 6.59
CA SER A 136 11.07 13.15 6.08
C SER A 136 12.33 13.23 6.96
N LYS A 137 12.17 13.09 8.30
CA LYS A 137 13.27 13.07 9.27
C LYS A 137 14.01 11.72 9.29
N GLN A 138 13.27 10.60 9.18
CA GLN A 138 13.86 9.25 9.13
C GLN A 138 14.74 9.07 7.89
N THR A 139 14.27 9.48 6.71
CA THR A 139 15.03 9.40 5.45
C THR A 139 16.26 10.30 5.42
N GLN A 140 16.28 11.40 6.20
CA GLN A 140 17.48 12.23 6.38
C GLN A 140 18.49 11.60 7.35
N HIS A 141 18.02 10.89 8.38
CA HIS A 141 18.88 10.20 9.34
C HIS A 141 19.61 9.00 8.69
N ASP A 142 18.88 8.17 7.93
CA ASP A 142 19.45 6.98 7.27
C ASP A 142 20.50 7.36 6.21
N LYS A 143 20.34 8.50 5.52
CA LYS A 143 21.32 9.03 4.56
C LYS A 143 22.60 9.54 5.22
N ASN A 144 22.51 10.07 6.45
CA ASN A 144 23.66 10.60 7.19
C ASN A 144 24.45 9.51 7.94
N GLN A 145 23.90 8.29 8.07
CA GLN A 145 24.58 7.13 8.67
C GLN A 145 25.17 6.17 7.63
N SER A 146 24.92 6.41 6.34
CA SER A 146 25.43 5.59 5.22
C SER A 146 26.67 6.18 4.54
N ILE A 147 27.38 7.10 5.23
CA ILE A 147 28.66 7.71 4.81
C ILE A 147 29.71 7.37 5.86
#